data_AF-A0A1X0QPP0-F1
#
_entry.id   AF-A0A1X0QPP0-F1
#
_cell.length_a   1.000
_cell.length_b   1.000
_cell.length_c   1.000
_cell.angle_alpha   90.00
_cell.angle_beta   90.00
_cell.angle_gamma   90.00
#
_symmetry.space_group_name_H-M   'P 1'
#
loop_
_entity.id
_entity.type
_entity.pdbx_description
1 polymer ?
#
loop_
_entity_poly.entity_id
_entity_poly.type
_entity_poly.pdbx_seq_one_letter_code
_entity_poly.pdbx_strand_id
1 'polypeptide(L)' 'MPVSKIVTNPYFSFITPEKLIKVAPSLATWGAAAGSAVLLFGSDVPLVKKDLLSKIPIAGKYWTVPEDN' A
#
# COMPACT_ATOMS: atom_id res chain seq x y z
N MET A 1 -25.37 42.74 3.15
CA MET A 1 -24.53 42.22 2.04
C MET A 1 -23.97 40.87 2.48
N PRO A 2 -24.14 39.77 1.72
CA PRO A 2 -23.56 38.49 2.08
C PRO A 2 -22.04 38.56 1.93
N VAL A 3 -21.31 38.29 3.01
CA VAL A 3 -19.84 38.25 3.02
C VAL A 3 -19.40 36.90 2.46
N SER A 4 -18.71 36.92 1.31
CA SER A 4 -18.13 35.71 0.73
C SER A 4 -17.09 35.13 1.68
N LYS A 5 -17.32 33.91 2.17
CA LYS A 5 -16.42 33.20 3.09
C LYS A 5 -15.27 32.64 2.27
N ILE A 6 -14.05 33.15 2.48
CA ILE A 6 -12.85 32.64 1.80
C ILE A 6 -12.59 31.23 2.34
N VAL A 7 -12.83 30.21 1.51
CA VAL A 7 -12.49 28.82 1.80
C VAL A 7 -11.04 28.60 1.36
N THR A 8 -10.10 28.81 2.28
CA THR A 8 -8.68 28.58 2.00
C THR A 8 -8.39 27.08 1.99
N ASN A 9 -8.06 26.54 0.82
CA ASN A 9 -7.60 25.17 0.66
C ASN A 9 -6.09 25.12 0.97
N PRO A 10 -5.62 24.38 1.98
CA PRO A 10 -4.20 24.33 2.32
C PRO A 10 -3.41 23.76 1.13
N TYR A 11 -2.55 24.60 0.55
CA TYR A 11 -1.74 24.30 -0.61
C TYR A 11 -0.28 24.19 -0.16
N PHE A 12 0.26 22.99 -0.13
CA PHE A 12 1.66 22.75 0.20
C PHE A 12 2.45 22.60 -1.09
N SER A 13 3.11 23.68 -1.51
CA SER A 13 4.02 23.78 -2.67
C SER A 13 3.41 23.40 -4.04
N PHE A 14 2.89 22.17 -4.21
CA PHE A 14 2.21 21.65 -5.40
C PHE A 14 1.04 20.69 -5.10
N ILE A 15 0.86 20.27 -3.85
CA ILE A 15 -0.12 19.25 -3.45
C ILE A 15 -1.25 19.90 -2.64
N THR A 16 -2.48 19.59 -3.04
CA THR A 16 -3.73 19.98 -2.38
C THR A 16 -4.43 18.71 -1.91
N PRO A 17 -5.13 18.70 -0.75
CA PRO A 17 -5.88 17.53 -0.29
C PRO A 17 -6.84 16.96 -1.34
N GLU A 18 -7.54 17.83 -2.09
CA GLU A 18 -8.43 17.41 -3.17
C GLU A 18 -7.70 16.70 -4.32
N LYS A 19 -6.47 17.12 -4.65
CA LYS A 19 -5.65 16.43 -5.66
C LYS A 19 -5.18 15.08 -5.15
N LEU A 20 -4.85 14.96 -3.86
CA LEU A 20 -4.42 13.70 -3.25
C LEU A 20 -5.54 12.65 -3.30
N ILE A 21 -6.77 13.04 -2.97
CA ILE A 21 -7.94 12.16 -3.06
C ILE A 21 -8.16 11.68 -4.51
N LYS A 22 -7.93 12.55 -5.50
CA LYS A 22 -8.07 12.20 -6.92
C LYS A 22 -7.02 11.20 -7.40
N VAL A 23 -5.78 11.27 -6.89
CA VAL A 23 -4.71 10.33 -7.30
C VAL A 23 -4.64 9.08 -6.45
N ALA A 24 -5.28 9.07 -5.28
CA ALA A 24 -5.32 7.94 -4.36
C ALA A 24 -5.67 6.59 -5.02
N PRO A 25 -6.71 6.45 -5.87
CA PRO A 25 -7.02 5.16 -6.49
C PRO A 25 -5.91 4.67 -7.42
N SER A 26 -5.32 5.56 -8.23
CA SER A 26 -4.19 5.21 -9.10
C SER A 26 -2.97 4.77 -8.28
N LEU A 27 -2.65 5.51 -7.21
CA LEU A 27 -1.55 5.18 -6.32
C LEU A 27 -1.79 3.84 -5.59
N ALA A 28 -3.04 3.55 -5.21
CA ALA A 28 -3.41 2.27 -4.62
C ALA A 28 -3.21 1.11 -5.62
N THR A 29 -3.58 1.29 -6.89
CA THR A 29 -3.34 0.29 -7.94
C THR A 29 -1.85 0.05 -8.14
N TRP A 30 -1.05 1.11 -8.21
CA TRP A 30 0.41 1.00 -8.31
C TRP A 30 1.03 0.37 -7.07
N GLY A 31 0.55 0.72 -5.87
CA GLY A 31 0.99 0.14 -4.61
C GLY A 31 0.67 -1.35 -4.52
N ALA A 32 -0.51 -1.77 -5.01
CA ALA A 32 -0.86 -3.18 -5.10
C ALA A 32 0.03 -3.94 -6.09
N ALA A 33 0.30 -3.35 -7.27
CA ALA A 33 1.18 -3.94 -8.28
C ALA A 33 2.64 -4.04 -7.80
N ALA A 34 3.16 -2.98 -7.18
CA ALA A 34 4.50 -2.99 -6.60
C ALA A 34 4.59 -3.97 -5.43
N GLY A 35 3.58 -4.00 -4.56
CA GLY A 35 3.49 -4.94 -3.45
C GLY A 35 3.47 -6.39 -3.91
N SER A 36 2.70 -6.72 -4.95
CA SER A 36 2.66 -8.07 -5.50
C SER A 36 3.99 -8.45 -6.16
N ALA A 37 4.65 -7.53 -6.86
CA ALA A 37 5.98 -7.76 -7.42
C ALA A 37 7.02 -8.04 -6.32
N VAL A 38 7.03 -7.23 -5.25
CA VAL A 38 7.92 -7.44 -4.11
C VAL A 38 7.65 -8.77 -3.42
N LEU A 39 6.38 -9.16 -3.26
CA LEU A 39 6.03 -10.48 -2.71
C LEU A 39 6.51 -11.63 -3.62
N LEU A 40 6.42 -11.45 -4.95
CA LEU A 40 6.86 -12.45 -5.92
C LEU A 40 8.40 -12.61 -5.91
N PHE A 41 9.15 -11.51 -6.01
CA PHE A 41 10.61 -11.55 -6.01
C PHE A 41 11.19 -11.84 -4.62
N GLY A 42 10.54 -11.36 -3.57
CA GLY A 42 10.89 -11.62 -2.16
C GLY A 42 10.47 -13.01 -1.68
N SER A 43 9.84 -13.83 -2.52
CA SER A 43 9.44 -15.19 -2.18
C SER A 43 10.61 -16.13 -1.92
N ASP A 44 11.86 -15.74 -2.13
CA ASP A 44 13.04 -16.50 -1.70
C ASP A 44 13.53 -16.11 -0.29
N VAL A 45 13.14 -14.92 0.19
CA VAL A 45 13.56 -14.39 1.48
C VAL A 45 12.73 -15.01 2.62
N PRO A 46 13.35 -15.69 3.59
CA PRO A 46 12.62 -16.38 4.66
C PRO A 46 11.78 -15.44 5.53
N LEU A 47 12.21 -14.19 5.72
CA LEU A 47 11.45 -13.16 6.45
C LEU A 47 10.12 -12.82 5.76
N VAL A 48 10.13 -12.66 4.43
CA VAL A 48 8.92 -12.35 3.64
C VAL A 48 7.93 -13.52 3.65
N LYS A 49 8.45 -14.76 3.59
CA LYS A 49 7.62 -15.97 3.74
C LYS A 49 6.92 -16.01 5.09
N LYS A 50 7.66 -15.81 6.18
CA LYS A 50 7.15 -15.92 7.56
C LYS A 50 6.17 -14.81 7.91
N ASP A 51 6.47 -13.55 7.56
CA ASP A 51 5.66 -12.41 8.00
C ASP A 51 4.50 -12.07 7.07
N LEU A 52 4.65 -12.25 5.75
CA LEU A 52 3.64 -11.85 4.77
C LEU A 52 2.93 -13.04 4.13
N LEU A 53 3.67 -13.99 3.56
CA LEU A 53 3.07 -15.08 2.79
C LEU A 53 2.37 -16.12 3.67
N SER A 54 2.88 -16.39 4.88
CA SER A 54 2.27 -17.31 5.86
C SER A 54 0.90 -16.83 6.37
N LYS A 55 0.63 -15.51 6.33
CA LYS A 55 -0.65 -14.94 6.76
C LYS A 55 -1.76 -15.04 5.71
N ILE A 56 -1.45 -15.52 4.50
CA ILE A 56 -2.46 -15.69 3.44
C ILE A 56 -3.33 -16.91 3.79
N PRO A 57 -4.64 -16.77 4.06
CA PRO A 57 -5.46 -17.84 4.63
C PRO A 57 -5.61 -19.08 3.73
N ILE A 58 -5.47 -18.91 2.41
CA ILE A 58 -5.62 -20.00 1.43
C ILE A 58 -4.27 -20.66 1.10
N ALA A 59 -3.20 -19.88 1.02
CA ALA A 59 -1.90 -20.32 0.50
C ALA A 59 -0.76 -20.30 1.54
N GLY A 60 -1.01 -19.83 2.76
CA GLY A 60 -0.01 -19.75 3.83
C GLY A 60 0.59 -21.10 4.22
N LYS A 61 -0.18 -22.19 4.02
CA LYS A 61 0.31 -23.56 4.21
C LYS A 61 1.39 -23.98 3.20
N TYR A 62 1.48 -23.34 2.03
CA TYR A 62 2.53 -23.63 1.03
C TYR A 62 3.86 -22.95 1.35
N TRP A 63 3.82 -21.83 2.09
CA TRP A 63 5.02 -21.07 2.48
C TRP A 63 5.41 -21.29 3.94
N THR A 64 4.96 -22.38 4.57
CA THR A 64 5.46 -22.79 5.88
C THR A 64 6.94 -23.11 5.75
N VAL A 65 7.78 -22.17 6.16
CA VAL A 65 9.20 -22.44 6.39
C VAL A 65 9.22 -23.48 7.52
N PRO A 66 9.80 -24.68 7.31
CA PRO A 66 10.07 -25.59 8.42
C PRO A 66 10.97 -24.80 9.38
N GLU A 67 10.45 -24.47 10.55
CA GLU A 67 11.27 -23.94 11.64
C GLU A 67 12.14 -25.13 12.05
N ASP A 68 13.40 -25.15 11.60
CA ASP A 68 14.41 -26.10 12.06
C ASP A 68 14.45 -26.08 13.59
N ASN A 69 14.55 -27.26 14.20
CA ASN A 69 14.60 -27.47 15.65
C ASN A 69 15.83 -26.81 16.28
#